data_AF-A0A4X2KRN6-F1
#
_entry.id   AF-A0A4X2KRN6-F1
#
_cell.length_a   1.000
_cell.length_b   1.000
_cell.length_c   1.000
_cell.angle_alpha   90.00
_cell.angle_beta   90.00
_cell.angle_gamma   90.00
#
_symmetry.space_group_name_H-M   'P 1'
#
loop_
_entity.id
_entity.type
_entity.pdbx_description
1 polymer ?
#
loop_
_entity_poly.entity_id
_entity_poly.type
_entity_poly.pdbx_seq_one_letter_code
_entity_poly.pdbx_strand_id
1 'polypeptide(L)'
;MSGTGAVWSRVRSRIQSFPERLATCGVEAAAYGKCVQAATAPGGDLRRNLCAKEFEALRNCFVAVVRTASPPPSPFLPPAPAGSAAYLGAWPAGRVVETVQP
;
A
#
# COMPACT_ATOMS: atom_id res chain seq x y z
N MET A 1 21.18 -11.07 -20.81
CA MET A 1 20.37 -10.91 -19.58
C MET A 1 18.92 -11.26 -19.91
N SER A 2 18.37 -12.34 -19.34
CA SER A 2 17.04 -12.83 -19.71
C SER A 2 15.95 -11.78 -19.46
N GLY A 3 15.17 -11.45 -20.50
CA GLY A 3 14.06 -10.49 -20.43
C GLY A 3 13.02 -10.82 -19.34
N THR A 4 12.94 -12.09 -18.93
CA THR A 4 12.16 -12.57 -17.79
C THR A 4 12.53 -11.86 -16.49
N GLY A 5 13.82 -11.63 -16.22
CA GLY A 5 14.28 -10.95 -15.01
C GLY A 5 13.79 -9.50 -14.92
N ALA A 6 13.80 -8.77 -16.04
CA ALA A 6 13.31 -7.39 -16.11
C ALA A 6 11.79 -7.28 -15.91
N VAL A 7 11.02 -8.27 -16.38
CA VAL A 7 9.56 -8.34 -16.13
C VAL A 7 9.27 -8.56 -14.65
N TRP A 8 9.94 -9.52 -14.02
CA TRP A 8 9.78 -9.80 -12.59
C TRP A 8 10.20 -8.62 -11.71
N SER A 9 11.25 -7.87 -12.08
CA SER A 9 11.65 -6.65 -11.38
C SER A 9 10.56 -5.58 -11.41
N ARG A 10 9.89 -5.38 -12.57
CA ARG A 10 8.77 -4.42 -12.68
C ARG A 10 7.57 -4.83 -11.84
N VAL A 11 7.18 -6.11 -11.90
CA VAL A 11 6.06 -6.63 -11.09
C VAL A 11 6.35 -6.46 -9.61
N ARG A 12 7.56 -6.82 -9.16
CA ARG A 12 7.98 -6.66 -7.76
C ARG A 12 7.96 -5.20 -7.30
N SER A 13 8.46 -4.28 -8.13
CA SER A 13 8.40 -2.84 -7.83
C SER A 13 6.97 -2.35 -7.67
N ARG A 14 6.03 -2.81 -8.50
CA ARG A 14 4.60 -2.45 -8.35
C ARG A 14 4.00 -2.98 -7.05
N ILE A 15 4.29 -4.25 -6.70
CA ILE A 15 3.85 -4.86 -5.44
C ILE A 15 4.41 -4.10 -4.23
N GLN A 16 5.68 -3.68 -4.28
CA GLN A 16 6.29 -2.91 -3.19
C GLN A 16 5.69 -1.51 -3.05
N SER A 17 5.28 -0.86 -4.14
CA SER A 17 4.63 0.46 -4.11
C SER A 17 3.14 0.42 -3.74
N PHE A 18 2.54 -0.78 -3.68
CA PHE A 18 1.11 -0.94 -3.43
C PHE A 18 0.67 -0.41 -2.06
N PRO A 19 1.35 -0.74 -0.93
CA PRO A 19 0.92 -0.30 0.39
C PRO A 19 0.94 1.22 0.53
N GLU A 20 1.98 1.88 0.00
CA GLU A 20 2.12 3.34 0.00
C GLU A 20 0.98 4.01 -0.79
N ARG A 21 0.67 3.48 -1.98
CA ARG A 21 -0.45 3.99 -2.79
C ARG A 21 -1.80 3.72 -2.12
N LEU A 22 -1.97 2.57 -1.48
CA LEU A 22 -3.21 2.22 -0.79
C LEU A 22 -3.42 3.10 0.45
N ALA A 23 -2.34 3.48 1.15
CA ALA A 23 -2.41 4.34 2.34
C ALA A 23 -3.02 5.71 2.06
N THR A 24 -2.91 6.22 0.81
CA THR A 24 -3.58 7.46 0.40
C THR A 24 -5.12 7.35 0.39
N CYS A 25 -5.66 6.13 0.31
CA CYS A 25 -7.08 5.80 0.39
C CYS A 25 -7.44 5.19 1.77
N GLY A 26 -6.77 5.65 2.83
CA GLY A 26 -6.85 5.04 4.16
C GLY A 26 -8.25 5.07 4.77
N VAL A 27 -9.07 6.08 4.45
CA VAL A 27 -10.44 6.20 4.95
C VAL A 27 -11.33 5.11 4.37
N GLU A 28 -11.29 4.92 3.06
CA GLU A 28 -12.03 3.89 2.34
C GLU A 28 -11.53 2.50 2.71
N ALA A 29 -10.22 2.34 2.91
CA ALA A 29 -9.60 1.09 3.32
C ALA A 29 -10.07 0.68 4.72
N ALA A 30 -10.14 1.63 5.65
CA ALA A 30 -10.65 1.39 7.00
C ALA A 30 -12.15 1.04 6.98
N ALA A 31 -12.95 1.67 6.13
CA ALA A 31 -14.37 1.34 5.98
C ALA A 31 -14.57 -0.09 5.46
N TYR A 32 -13.83 -0.49 4.42
CA TYR A 32 -13.87 -1.86 3.91
C TYR A 32 -13.40 -2.87 4.96
N GLY A 33 -12.30 -2.59 5.67
CA GLY A 33 -11.79 -3.44 6.73
C GLY A 33 -12.80 -3.66 7.86
N LYS A 34 -13.52 -2.60 8.29
CA LYS A 34 -14.59 -2.71 9.30
C LYS A 34 -15.73 -3.61 8.84
N CYS A 35 -16.17 -3.49 7.59
CA CYS A 35 -17.21 -4.36 7.05
C CYS A 35 -16.76 -5.83 7.02
N VAL A 36 -15.53 -6.10 6.55
CA VAL A 36 -14.98 -7.46 6.52
C VAL A 36 -14.86 -8.03 7.93
N GLN A 37 -14.32 -7.26 8.87
CA GLN A 37 -14.19 -7.68 10.27
C GLN A 37 -15.54 -8.05 10.88
N ALA A 38 -16.57 -7.23 10.66
CA ALA A 38 -17.93 -7.51 11.12
C ALA A 38 -18.51 -8.78 10.47
N ALA A 39 -18.28 -8.99 9.18
CA ALA A 39 -18.73 -10.17 8.46
C ALA A 39 -17.98 -11.46 8.84
N THR A 40 -16.75 -11.35 9.36
CA THR A 40 -15.94 -12.48 9.87
C THR A 40 -16.03 -12.65 11.39
N ALA A 41 -16.93 -11.93 12.07
CA ALA A 41 -17.19 -12.16 13.48
C ALA A 41 -17.65 -13.62 13.72
N PRO A 42 -17.52 -14.18 14.93
CA PRO A 42 -17.93 -15.56 15.22
C PRO A 42 -19.38 -15.83 14.77
N GLY A 43 -19.56 -16.81 13.87
CA GLY A 43 -20.86 -17.12 13.27
C GLY A 43 -21.21 -16.30 12.01
N GLY A 44 -20.33 -15.40 11.59
CA GLY A 44 -20.45 -14.65 10.34
C GLY A 44 -19.95 -15.45 9.12
N ASP A 45 -20.54 -15.17 7.97
CA ASP A 45 -20.17 -15.76 6.68
C ASP A 45 -19.79 -14.63 5.71
N LEU A 46 -18.49 -14.51 5.42
CA LEU A 46 -17.99 -13.51 4.49
C LEU A 46 -18.24 -13.96 3.04
N ARG A 47 -19.27 -13.40 2.41
CA ARG A 47 -19.54 -13.55 0.97
C ARG A 47 -18.97 -12.38 0.19
N ARG A 48 -18.50 -12.67 -1.03
CA ARG A 48 -17.84 -11.71 -1.95
C ARG A 48 -18.53 -10.35 -2.08
N ASN A 49 -19.86 -10.33 -2.03
CA ASN A 49 -20.65 -9.12 -2.31
C ASN A 49 -21.14 -8.39 -1.04
N LEU A 50 -20.87 -8.90 0.16
CA LEU A 50 -21.37 -8.28 1.40
C LEU A 50 -20.78 -6.89 1.63
N CYS A 51 -19.49 -6.71 1.36
CA CYS A 51 -18.78 -5.43 1.49
C CYS A 51 -18.50 -4.78 0.13
N ALA A 52 -19.37 -5.03 -0.86
CA ALA A 52 -19.14 -4.58 -2.23
C ALA A 52 -19.10 -3.05 -2.33
N LYS A 53 -19.96 -2.35 -1.58
CA LYS A 53 -20.03 -0.89 -1.59
C LYS A 53 -18.74 -0.24 -1.08
N GLU A 54 -18.23 -0.74 0.03
CA GLU A 54 -16.99 -0.27 0.66
C GLU A 54 -15.79 -0.61 -0.23
N PHE A 55 -15.80 -1.79 -0.84
CA PHE A 55 -14.77 -2.21 -1.79
C PHE A 55 -14.75 -1.34 -3.04
N GLU A 56 -15.91 -0.98 -3.60
CA GLU A 56 -16.01 -0.11 -4.76
C GLU A 56 -15.47 1.30 -4.47
N ALA A 57 -15.80 1.86 -3.30
CA ALA A 57 -15.25 3.14 -2.86
C ALA A 57 -13.71 3.09 -2.77
N LEU A 58 -13.17 2.06 -2.12
CA LEU A 58 -11.73 1.84 -2.02
C LEU A 58 -11.06 1.68 -3.39
N ARG A 59 -11.65 0.87 -4.26
CA ARG A 59 -11.14 0.64 -5.62
C ARG A 59 -11.11 1.93 -6.43
N ASN A 60 -12.17 2.75 -6.34
CA ASN A 60 -12.26 3.98 -7.10
C ASN A 60 -11.19 4.99 -6.66
N CYS A 61 -10.97 5.15 -5.35
CA CYS A 61 -9.87 5.95 -4.84
C CYS A 61 -8.51 5.42 -5.33
N PHE A 62 -8.26 4.10 -5.19
CA PHE A 62 -6.98 3.51 -5.57
C PHE A 62 -6.68 3.67 -7.07
N VAL A 63 -7.70 3.51 -7.93
CA VAL A 63 -7.58 3.75 -9.38
C VAL A 63 -7.25 5.20 -9.67
N ALA A 64 -7.86 6.16 -8.96
CA ALA A 64 -7.53 7.57 -9.12
C ALA A 64 -6.06 7.85 -8.75
N VAL A 65 -5.58 7.31 -7.63
CA VAL A 65 -4.19 7.46 -7.15
C VAL A 65 -3.18 6.84 -8.12
N VAL A 66 -3.47 5.65 -8.65
CA VAL A 66 -2.56 5.00 -9.61
C VAL A 66 -2.51 5.75 -10.94
N ARG A 67 -3.63 6.33 -11.37
CA ARG A 67 -3.72 7.15 -12.60
C ARG A 67 -3.03 8.50 -12.47
N THR A 68 -3.08 9.14 -11.31
CA THR A 68 -2.41 10.42 -11.07
C THR A 68 -0.92 10.26 -10.81
N ALA A 69 -0.49 9.11 -10.29
CA ALA A 69 0.92 8.79 -10.05
C ALA A 69 1.63 8.10 -11.23
N SER A 70 1.02 8.08 -12.43
CA SER A 70 1.80 8.00 -13.65
C SER A 70 2.18 9.42 -14.06
N PRO A 71 3.43 9.89 -13.88
CA PRO A 71 3.90 10.96 -14.73
C PRO A 71 3.72 10.47 -16.19
N PRO A 72 3.34 11.33 -17.15
CA PRO A 72 3.52 10.98 -18.56
C PRO A 72 4.98 10.51 -18.74
N PRO A 73 5.29 9.62 -19.69
CA PRO A 73 6.68 9.37 -20.05
C PRO A 73 7.23 10.69 -20.61
N SER A 74 7.74 11.56 -19.75
CA SER A 74 8.50 12.73 -20.13
C SER A 74 9.83 12.21 -20.67
N PRO A 75 10.15 12.40 -21.96
CA PRO A 75 11.43 11.95 -22.51
C PRO A 75 12.62 12.80 -22.03
N PHE A 76 12.45 13.66 -21.02
CA PHE A 76 13.39 14.71 -20.63
C PHE A 76 13.61 14.87 -19.12
N LEU A 77 13.49 13.82 -18.30
CA LEU A 77 14.04 13.89 -16.94
C LEU A 77 15.49 13.39 -16.95
N PRO A 78 16.49 14.28 -16.80
CA PRO A 78 17.87 13.84 -16.61
C PRO A 78 17.98 13.05 -15.30
N PRO A 79 18.98 12.14 -15.20
CA PRO A 79 19.20 11.38 -13.98
C PRO A 79 19.43 12.33 -12.79
N ALA A 80 18.75 12.06 -11.68
CA ALA A 80 19.03 12.73 -10.43
C ALA A 80 20.53 12.58 -10.10
N PRO A 81 21.23 13.66 -9.72
CA PRO A 81 22.65 13.56 -9.38
C PRO A 81 22.79 12.61 -8.19
N ALA A 82 23.57 11.55 -8.40
CA ALA A 82 24.01 10.66 -7.33
C ALA A 82 24.93 11.45 -6.39
N GLY A 83 24.36 12.02 -5.33
CA GLY A 83 25.16 12.72 -4.33
C GLY A 83 24.39 13.78 -3.56
N SER A 84 23.61 13.36 -2.57
CA SER A 84 23.45 14.12 -1.33
C SER A 84 23.01 13.16 -0.23
N ALA A 85 24.02 12.60 0.42
CA ALA A 85 23.88 11.99 1.74
C ALA A 85 23.42 13.07 2.72
N ALA A 86 22.17 12.97 3.18
CA ALA A 86 21.73 13.57 4.42
C ALA A 86 21.19 12.44 5.30
N TYR A 87 22.12 11.64 5.82
CA TYR A 87 21.90 10.76 6.96
C TYR A 87 22.25 11.55 8.22
N LEU A 88 21.26 12.10 8.91
CA LEU A 88 21.24 12.47 10.34
C LEU A 88 19.75 12.69 10.67
N GLY A 89 19.03 12.02 11.55
CA GLY A 89 19.26 10.98 12.55
C GLY A 89 17.98 10.90 13.42
N ALA A 90 17.94 9.91 14.32
CA ALA A 90 16.98 9.72 15.43
C ALA A 90 15.69 8.91 15.17
N TRP A 91 15.82 7.58 15.30
CA TRP A 91 14.84 6.74 16.00
C TRP A 91 15.14 6.82 17.50
N PRO A 92 14.24 7.36 18.36
CA PRO A 92 14.38 7.17 19.80
C PRO A 92 13.81 5.79 20.18
N ALA A 93 14.67 5.02 20.85
CA ALA A 93 14.31 3.82 21.58
C ALA A 93 13.17 4.10 22.58
N GLY A 94 12.11 3.28 22.51
CA GLY A 94 10.97 3.33 23.41
C GLY A 94 10.26 1.98 23.46
N ARG A 95 11.02 0.91 23.74
CA ARG A 95 10.50 -0.43 24.01
C ARG A 95 9.78 -0.40 25.37
N VAL A 96 8.47 -0.58 25.40
CA VAL A 96 7.78 -1.19 26.55
C VAL A 96 7.16 -2.49 26.04
N VAL A 97 7.87 -3.58 26.28
CA VAL A 97 7.33 -4.93 26.22
C VAL A 97 6.78 -5.19 27.62
N GLU A 98 5.46 -5.08 27.79
CA GLU A 98 4.81 -5.43 29.05
C GLU A 98 4.68 -6.95 29.08
N THR A 99 5.53 -7.59 29.89
CA THR A 99 5.46 -9.01 30.21
C THR A 99 4.22 -9.29 31.04
N VAL A 100 3.31 -10.12 30.54
CA VAL A 100 2.31 -10.81 31.36
C VAL A 100 2.38 -12.30 31.05
N GLN A 101 2.86 -13.06 32.03
CA GLN A 101 2.73 -14.51 32.18
C GLN A 101 2.09 -14.75 33.55
N PRO A 102 1.30 -15.82 33.70
CA PRO A 102 1.89 -17.09 34.15
C PRO A 102 1.87 -18.19 33.09
#